data_AF-A0A942Q9U4-F1
#
_entry.id   AF-A0A942Q9U4-F1
#
_cell.length_a   1.000
_cell.length_b   1.000
_cell.length_c   1.000
_cell.angle_alpha   90.00
_cell.angle_beta   90.00
_cell.angle_gamma   90.00
#
_symmetry.space_group_name_H-M   'P 1'
#
loop_
_entity.id
_entity.type
_entity.pdbx_description
1 polymer ?
#
loop_
_entity_poly.entity_id
_entity_poly.type
_entity_poly.pdbx_seq_one_letter_code
_entity_poly.pdbx_strand_id
1 'polypeptide(L)'
;MKRLILTILLLFMAMAFAQQAATVGGVVQAEEPLPDTVRVGIHVIDLDGRTLLEVASSPLVVGTFSVTTVPLAADQLQPFRGGVIPLPGLGTEYRVSPEGVNFARAVTKVYEDNDGSESWSGPESDVGYLGVASLEGGGFFVLLFVDRDTTLSGRGTDLALQAGWNVFTVQVNEQGGLSFSALSGINNAVLDMFRP
;
A
#
# COMPACT_ATOMS: atom_id res chain seq x y z
N MET A 1 -18.94 -32.21 -30.56
CA MET A 1 -19.35 -30.80 -30.30
C MET A 1 -19.57 -30.50 -28.82
N LYS A 2 -20.37 -31.27 -28.06
CA LYS A 2 -20.60 -31.04 -26.60
C LYS A 2 -19.33 -31.02 -25.74
N ARG A 3 -18.31 -31.84 -26.04
CA ARG A 3 -17.03 -31.84 -25.31
C ARG A 3 -16.16 -30.60 -25.55
N LEU A 4 -16.23 -30.02 -26.76
CA LEU A 4 -15.47 -28.82 -27.12
C LEU A 4 -16.05 -27.57 -26.42
N ILE A 5 -17.38 -27.49 -26.30
CA ILE A 5 -18.08 -26.41 -25.60
C ILE A 5 -17.76 -26.42 -24.11
N LEU A 6 -17.68 -27.61 -23.48
CA LEU A 6 -17.36 -27.74 -22.06
C LEU A 6 -15.90 -27.31 -21.76
N THR A 7 -14.94 -27.64 -22.65
CA THR A 7 -13.54 -27.23 -22.49
C THR A 7 -13.36 -25.72 -22.65
N ILE A 8 -14.09 -25.08 -23.57
CA ILE A 8 -14.07 -23.62 -23.73
C ILE A 8 -14.69 -22.93 -22.49
N LEU A 9 -15.78 -23.48 -21.92
CA LEU A 9 -16.42 -22.95 -20.72
C LEU A 9 -15.50 -23.02 -19.48
N LEU A 10 -14.72 -24.10 -19.32
CA LEU A 10 -13.73 -24.24 -18.25
C LEU A 10 -12.52 -23.31 -18.43
N LEU A 11 -12.10 -23.04 -19.68
CA LEU A 11 -11.02 -22.08 -19.97
C LEU A 11 -11.42 -20.63 -19.66
N PHE A 12 -12.71 -20.27 -19.76
CA PHE A 12 -13.19 -18.94 -19.35
C PHE A 12 -13.39 -18.80 -17.83
N MET A 13 -13.58 -19.90 -17.10
CA MET A 13 -13.67 -19.87 -15.62
C MET A 13 -12.30 -19.76 -14.92
N ALA A 14 -11.19 -19.89 -15.65
CA ALA A 14 -9.84 -19.77 -15.10
C ALA A 14 -9.26 -18.35 -15.17
N MET A 15 -10.05 -17.33 -15.55
CA MET A 15 -9.74 -15.95 -15.16
C MET A 15 -10.07 -15.77 -13.68
N ALA A 16 -9.29 -16.43 -12.82
CA ALA A 16 -9.09 -15.90 -11.49
C ALA A 16 -8.61 -14.47 -11.69
N PHE A 17 -9.41 -13.49 -11.29
CA PHE A 17 -8.97 -12.10 -11.17
C PHE A 17 -7.80 -12.13 -10.19
N ALA A 18 -6.58 -12.30 -10.69
CA ALA A 18 -5.38 -12.12 -9.91
C ALA A 18 -5.36 -10.63 -9.57
N GLN A 19 -5.86 -10.31 -8.38
CA GLN A 19 -5.80 -8.95 -7.85
C GLN A 19 -4.34 -8.50 -7.92
N GLN A 20 -4.13 -7.29 -8.44
CA GLN A 20 -2.80 -6.71 -8.54
C GLN A 20 -2.14 -6.72 -7.16
N ALA A 21 -0.92 -7.26 -7.08
CA ALA A 21 -0.07 -7.04 -5.92
C ALA A 21 0.73 -5.75 -6.14
N ALA A 22 1.00 -5.03 -5.06
CA ALA A 22 1.95 -3.92 -5.04
C ALA A 22 3.27 -4.36 -4.40
N THR A 23 4.39 -3.89 -4.93
CA THR A 23 5.70 -4.05 -4.28
C THR A 23 6.24 -2.69 -3.84
N VAL A 24 6.59 -2.56 -2.56
CA VAL A 24 7.26 -1.38 -2.01
C VAL A 24 8.67 -1.78 -1.62
N GLY A 25 9.67 -1.20 -2.29
CA GLY A 25 11.06 -1.35 -1.96
C GLY A 25 11.73 0.01 -1.73
N GLY A 26 12.82 -0.02 -0.97
CA GLY A 26 13.51 1.20 -0.59
C GLY A 26 14.56 0.98 0.48
N VAL A 27 14.88 2.07 1.18
CA VAL A 27 15.86 2.11 2.26
C VAL A 27 15.22 2.55 3.56
N VAL A 28 15.72 2.02 4.68
CA VAL A 28 15.46 2.54 6.03
C VAL A 28 16.66 3.35 6.46
N GLN A 29 16.42 4.60 6.84
CA GLN A 29 17.40 5.46 7.46
C GLN A 29 17.07 5.60 8.94
N ALA A 30 18.05 5.35 9.80
CA ALA A 30 17.91 5.48 11.24
C ALA A 30 19.15 6.15 11.82
N GLU A 31 18.96 6.90 12.90
CA GLU A 31 20.07 7.58 13.61
C GLU A 31 20.99 6.56 14.30
N GLU A 32 20.40 5.46 14.77
CA GLU A 32 21.10 4.38 15.46
C GLU A 32 21.14 3.11 14.58
N PRO A 33 22.14 2.22 14.79
CA PRO A 33 22.15 0.92 14.12
C PRO A 33 20.87 0.13 14.41
N LEU A 34 20.22 -0.35 13.34
CA LEU A 34 19.01 -1.16 13.44
C LEU A 34 19.35 -2.61 13.85
N PRO A 35 18.61 -3.23 14.79
CA PRO A 35 18.80 -4.63 15.12
C PRO A 35 18.38 -5.55 13.96
N ASP A 36 18.91 -6.78 13.94
CA ASP A 36 18.60 -7.78 12.91
C ASP A 36 17.12 -8.23 12.93
N THR A 37 16.39 -7.94 14.01
CA THR A 37 14.96 -8.22 14.18
C THR A 37 14.06 -7.18 13.51
N VAL A 38 14.62 -6.11 12.93
CA VAL A 38 13.80 -5.08 12.29
C VAL A 38 13.15 -5.60 11.02
N ARG A 39 11.84 -5.34 10.92
CA ARG A 39 11.02 -5.64 9.77
C ARG A 39 10.35 -4.39 9.24
N VAL A 40 10.04 -4.41 7.95
CA VAL A 40 9.17 -3.43 7.30
C VAL A 40 7.86 -4.13 6.95
N GLY A 41 6.76 -3.64 7.51
CA GLY A 41 5.41 -4.16 7.32
C GLY A 41 4.53 -3.22 6.49
N ILE A 42 3.60 -3.77 5.73
CA ILE A 42 2.49 -3.05 5.11
C ILE A 42 1.24 -3.30 5.94
N HIS A 43 0.72 -2.25 6.58
CA HIS A 43 -0.40 -2.35 7.51
C HIS A 43 -1.64 -1.69 6.95
N VAL A 44 -2.74 -2.43 6.88
CA VAL A 44 -4.06 -1.81 6.67
C VAL A 44 -4.39 -0.98 7.88
N ILE A 45 -4.86 0.23 7.63
CA ILE A 45 -5.28 1.18 8.66
C ILE A 45 -6.73 1.60 8.46
N ASP A 46 -7.40 1.90 9.57
CA ASP A 46 -8.73 2.51 9.53
C ASP A 46 -8.66 4.00 9.13
N LEU A 47 -9.81 4.66 9.19
CA LEU A 47 -9.94 6.09 8.88
C LEU A 47 -9.17 6.98 9.89
N ASP A 48 -9.05 6.53 11.14
CA ASP A 48 -8.34 7.21 12.23
C ASP A 48 -6.82 6.91 12.23
N GLY A 49 -6.35 6.02 11.35
CA GLY A 49 -4.94 5.66 11.21
C GLY A 49 -4.47 4.54 12.13
N ARG A 50 -5.39 3.83 12.81
CA ARG A 50 -5.06 2.68 13.65
C ARG A 50 -4.78 1.46 12.78
N THR A 51 -3.77 0.69 13.15
CA THR A 51 -3.48 -0.60 12.50
C THR A 51 -4.66 -1.55 12.70
N LEU A 52 -5.17 -2.12 11.61
CA LEU A 52 -6.15 -3.20 11.63
C LEU A 52 -5.46 -4.56 11.50
N LEU A 53 -4.57 -4.70 10.52
CA LEU A 53 -3.78 -5.91 10.28
C LEU A 53 -2.51 -5.62 9.50
N GLU A 54 -1.50 -6.48 9.63
CA GLU A 54 -0.36 -6.55 8.72
C GLU A 54 -0.70 -7.45 7.54
N VAL A 55 -0.49 -6.95 6.32
CA VAL A 55 -0.75 -7.68 5.07
C VAL A 55 0.47 -8.47 4.64
N ALA A 56 1.65 -7.87 4.79
CA ALA A 56 2.91 -8.47 4.42
C ALA A 56 4.03 -7.75 5.17
N SER A 57 5.13 -8.46 5.44
CA SER A 57 6.36 -7.89 5.97
C SER A 57 7.59 -8.55 5.36
N SER A 58 8.72 -7.87 5.47
CA SER A 58 10.04 -8.40 5.11
C SER A 58 11.06 -7.97 6.16
N PRO A 59 12.05 -8.81 6.49
CA PRO A 59 13.23 -8.34 7.21
C PRO A 59 14.02 -7.33 6.37
N LEU A 60 14.88 -6.56 7.04
CA LEU A 60 15.87 -5.72 6.37
C LEU A 60 17.04 -6.54 5.84
N VAL A 61 17.57 -6.11 4.70
CA VAL A 61 18.83 -6.61 4.14
C VAL A 61 19.75 -5.43 3.90
N VAL A 62 20.75 -5.25 4.77
CA VAL A 62 21.73 -4.15 4.68
C VAL A 62 21.02 -2.77 4.60
N GLY A 63 20.02 -2.55 5.46
CA GLY A 63 19.24 -1.30 5.49
C GLY A 63 18.24 -1.13 4.33
N THR A 64 18.15 -2.09 3.41
CA THR A 64 17.17 -2.10 2.33
C THR A 64 16.02 -3.05 2.63
N PHE A 65 14.88 -2.84 1.96
CA PHE A 65 13.72 -3.73 2.05
C PHE A 65 13.00 -3.87 0.72
N SER A 66 12.23 -4.95 0.59
CA SER A 66 11.25 -5.13 -0.47
C SER A 66 10.08 -5.94 0.06
N VAL A 67 8.89 -5.34 0.09
CA VAL A 67 7.67 -5.97 0.59
C VAL A 67 6.65 -6.04 -0.54
N THR A 68 6.22 -7.25 -0.89
CA THR A 68 5.13 -7.48 -1.85
C THR A 68 3.85 -7.80 -1.09
N THR A 69 2.80 -7.04 -1.34
CA THR A 69 1.49 -7.24 -0.71
C THR A 69 0.83 -8.54 -1.17
N VAL A 70 -0.02 -9.11 -0.33
CA VAL A 70 -0.93 -10.20 -0.69
C VAL A 70 -2.37 -9.70 -0.87
N PRO A 71 -3.25 -10.44 -1.57
CA PRO A 71 -4.67 -10.12 -1.67
C PRO A 71 -5.34 -9.87 -0.32
N LEU A 72 -6.33 -8.98 -0.31
CA LEU A 72 -7.08 -8.64 0.89
C LEU A 72 -8.48 -9.28 0.87
N ALA A 73 -8.93 -9.80 2.00
CA ALA A 73 -10.28 -10.33 2.14
C ALA A 73 -11.34 -9.21 2.06
N ALA A 74 -12.52 -9.54 1.52
CA ALA A 74 -13.57 -8.55 1.27
C ALA A 74 -14.13 -7.91 2.55
N ASP A 75 -14.01 -8.57 3.71
CA ASP A 75 -14.44 -8.07 5.02
C ASP A 75 -13.52 -6.98 5.60
N GLN A 76 -12.35 -6.77 5.00
CA GLN A 76 -11.41 -5.69 5.33
C GLN A 76 -11.65 -4.43 4.48
N LEU A 77 -12.61 -4.48 3.55
CA LEU A 77 -12.88 -3.40 2.62
C LEU A 77 -14.04 -2.53 3.10
N GLN A 78 -13.92 -1.24 2.85
CA GLN A 78 -14.95 -0.24 3.14
C GLN A 78 -15.36 0.49 1.86
N PRO A 79 -16.57 1.06 1.79
CA PRO A 79 -17.02 1.80 0.61
C PRO A 79 -16.07 2.95 0.25
N PHE A 80 -15.59 2.98 -0.99
CA PHE A 80 -14.73 4.05 -1.47
C PHE A 80 -15.57 5.18 -2.06
N ARG A 81 -15.78 6.23 -1.25
CA ARG A 81 -16.47 7.45 -1.69
C ARG A 81 -15.47 8.60 -1.75
N GLY A 82 -15.71 9.54 -2.64
CA GLY A 82 -14.89 10.75 -2.76
C GLY A 82 -14.77 11.47 -1.41
N GLY A 83 -13.55 11.82 -1.02
CA GLY A 83 -13.26 12.57 0.21
C GLY A 83 -13.36 11.80 1.52
N VAL A 84 -13.53 10.47 1.51
CA VAL A 84 -13.61 9.64 2.74
C VAL A 84 -12.29 9.61 3.50
N ILE A 85 -11.17 9.61 2.79
CA ILE A 85 -9.82 9.76 3.36
C ILE A 85 -9.09 10.93 2.72
N PRO A 86 -8.21 11.64 3.46
CA PRO A 86 -7.25 12.53 2.84
C PRO A 86 -6.21 11.69 2.08
N LEU A 87 -6.04 11.99 0.79
CA LEU A 87 -4.94 11.46 -0.02
C LEU A 87 -3.80 12.48 -0.07
N PRO A 88 -2.52 12.05 0.02
CA PRO A 88 -1.38 12.96 -0.06
C PRO A 88 -1.46 13.88 -1.29
N GLY A 89 -1.38 15.20 -1.07
CA GLY A 89 -1.44 16.21 -2.11
C GLY A 89 -2.80 16.41 -2.82
N LEU A 90 -3.72 15.45 -2.79
CA LEU A 90 -5.10 15.61 -3.29
C LEU A 90 -6.09 16.07 -2.20
N GLY A 91 -5.76 15.83 -0.93
CA GLY A 91 -6.66 16.10 0.19
C GLY A 91 -7.93 15.25 0.09
N THR A 92 -9.08 15.85 0.36
CA THR A 92 -10.40 15.21 0.24
C THR A 92 -11.12 15.56 -1.06
N GLU A 93 -10.45 16.28 -1.97
CA GLU A 93 -11.04 16.82 -3.20
C GLU A 93 -10.87 15.87 -4.39
N TYR A 94 -11.38 14.65 -4.25
CA TYR A 94 -11.40 13.66 -5.33
C TYR A 94 -12.75 12.96 -5.45
N ARG A 95 -13.00 12.40 -6.63
CA ARG A 95 -14.15 11.56 -6.96
C ARG A 95 -13.65 10.17 -7.32
N VAL A 96 -14.51 9.18 -7.06
CA VAL A 96 -14.27 7.77 -7.34
C VAL A 96 -15.28 7.33 -8.38
N SER A 97 -14.82 6.69 -9.45
CA SER A 97 -15.66 6.11 -10.51
C SER A 97 -15.14 4.73 -10.90
N PRO A 98 -15.99 3.72 -11.12
CA PRO A 98 -17.45 3.76 -11.01
C PRO A 98 -17.91 3.86 -9.55
N GLU A 99 -19.21 4.03 -9.34
CA GLU A 99 -19.80 3.92 -8.00
C GLU A 99 -19.74 2.48 -7.46
N GLY A 100 -19.80 2.34 -6.13
CA GLY A 100 -19.85 1.03 -5.47
C GLY A 100 -18.52 0.28 -5.38
N VAL A 101 -17.40 0.97 -5.61
CA VAL A 101 -16.04 0.48 -5.34
C VAL A 101 -15.85 0.37 -3.84
N ASN A 102 -15.19 -0.70 -3.39
CA ASN A 102 -14.69 -0.81 -2.01
C ASN A 102 -13.17 -0.74 -2.00
N PHE A 103 -12.61 -0.21 -0.91
CA PHE A 103 -11.18 -0.02 -0.78
C PHE A 103 -10.67 -0.33 0.63
N ALA A 104 -9.36 -0.51 0.72
CA ALA A 104 -8.60 -0.40 1.96
C ALA A 104 -7.40 0.52 1.74
N ARG A 105 -6.97 1.20 2.81
CA ARG A 105 -5.73 1.99 2.82
C ARG A 105 -4.70 1.27 3.65
N ALA A 106 -3.48 1.19 3.15
CA ALA A 106 -2.34 0.71 3.92
C ALA A 106 -1.17 1.69 3.91
N VAL A 107 -0.36 1.59 4.97
CA VAL A 107 0.86 2.36 5.17
C VAL A 107 2.02 1.42 5.47
N THR A 108 3.22 1.87 5.16
CA THR A 108 4.44 1.16 5.53
C THR A 108 4.85 1.54 6.96
N LYS A 109 5.16 0.55 7.79
CA LYS A 109 5.67 0.73 9.15
C LYS A 109 6.97 -0.05 9.34
N VAL A 110 7.81 0.41 10.25
CA VAL A 110 9.04 -0.27 10.65
C VAL A 110 8.89 -0.65 12.12
N TYR A 111 9.26 -1.88 12.48
CA TYR A 111 9.18 -2.38 13.85
C TYR A 111 10.26 -3.41 14.15
N GLU A 112 10.61 -3.55 15.44
CA GLU A 112 11.40 -4.67 15.97
C GLU A 112 10.46 -5.84 16.26
N ASP A 113 10.67 -6.99 15.59
CA ASP A 113 9.99 -8.25 15.88
C ASP A 113 10.66 -8.92 17.09
N ASN A 114 10.17 -8.62 18.29
CA ASN A 114 10.82 -9.05 19.52
C ASN A 114 10.40 -10.45 19.97
N ASP A 115 9.24 -10.91 19.50
CA ASP A 115 8.73 -12.25 19.82
C ASP A 115 9.11 -13.30 18.77
N GLY A 116 9.69 -12.88 17.64
CA GLY A 116 10.16 -13.75 16.57
C GLY A 116 9.03 -14.36 15.76
N SER A 117 7.85 -13.73 15.76
CA SER A 117 6.68 -14.19 15.01
C SER A 117 6.79 -13.97 13.51
N GLU A 118 7.79 -13.22 13.06
CA GLU A 118 8.00 -12.78 11.68
C GLU A 118 6.86 -11.90 11.14
N SER A 119 6.02 -11.37 12.03
CA SER A 119 4.90 -10.50 11.73
C SER A 119 4.65 -9.52 12.87
N TRP A 120 3.78 -8.53 12.66
CA TRP A 120 3.41 -7.61 13.73
C TRP A 120 2.43 -8.24 14.73
N SER A 121 2.88 -8.44 15.95
CA SER A 121 2.11 -8.97 17.09
C SER A 121 1.41 -7.89 17.91
N GLY A 122 1.76 -6.61 17.74
CA GLY A 122 1.17 -5.51 18.49
C GLY A 122 2.19 -4.73 19.33
N PRO A 123 1.81 -3.55 19.83
CA PRO A 123 2.72 -2.67 20.56
C PRO A 123 3.17 -3.21 21.93
N GLU A 124 2.52 -4.24 22.46
CA GLU A 124 2.93 -4.91 23.70
C GLU A 124 4.15 -5.82 23.51
N SER A 125 4.33 -6.36 22.30
CA SER A 125 5.45 -7.26 21.96
C SER A 125 6.49 -6.52 21.12
N ASP A 126 6.05 -5.79 20.11
CA ASP A 126 6.90 -5.22 19.08
C ASP A 126 7.07 -3.71 19.27
N VAL A 127 8.31 -3.26 19.07
CA VAL A 127 8.64 -1.83 19.18
C VAL A 127 8.49 -1.19 17.80
N GLY A 128 7.45 -0.38 17.63
CA GLY A 128 7.24 0.40 16.42
C GLY A 128 8.16 1.62 16.36
N TYR A 129 8.76 1.87 15.20
CA TYR A 129 9.47 3.12 14.92
C TYR A 129 8.49 4.21 14.49
N LEU A 130 8.85 5.46 14.79
CA LEU A 130 8.15 6.65 14.33
C LEU A 130 8.94 7.29 13.19
N GLY A 131 8.23 7.86 12.22
CA GLY A 131 8.88 8.45 11.07
C GLY A 131 7.93 8.75 9.93
N VAL A 132 8.52 9.16 8.80
CA VAL A 132 7.79 9.55 7.60
C VAL A 132 8.22 8.65 6.45
N ALA A 133 7.26 7.95 5.85
CA ALA A 133 7.48 7.23 4.61
C ALA A 133 7.42 8.22 3.43
N SER A 134 8.52 8.34 2.70
CA SER A 134 8.68 9.29 1.61
C SER A 134 9.25 8.62 0.35
N LEU A 135 9.37 9.40 -0.73
CA LEU A 135 10.02 8.98 -1.97
C LEU A 135 11.36 9.68 -2.11
N GLU A 136 12.36 8.99 -2.67
CA GLU A 136 13.62 9.62 -3.09
C GLU A 136 13.34 10.80 -4.03
N GLY A 137 14.01 11.93 -3.80
CA GLY A 137 13.76 13.18 -4.53
C GLY A 137 12.57 13.99 -4.00
N GLY A 138 11.86 13.50 -2.99
CA GLY A 138 10.78 14.21 -2.32
C GLY A 138 9.39 13.74 -2.76
N GLY A 139 8.48 13.68 -1.79
CA GLY A 139 7.11 13.21 -2.00
C GLY A 139 6.69 12.16 -0.97
N PHE A 140 5.48 11.65 -1.15
CA PHE A 140 4.86 10.68 -0.24
C PHE A 140 4.16 9.60 -1.04
N PHE A 141 3.95 8.45 -0.40
CA PHE A 141 3.15 7.38 -0.97
C PHE A 141 2.23 6.76 0.09
N VAL A 142 1.11 6.21 -0.38
CA VAL A 142 0.22 5.34 0.39
C VAL A 142 -0.21 4.19 -0.51
N LEU A 143 -0.60 3.07 0.10
CA LEU A 143 -1.15 1.95 -0.65
C LEU A 143 -2.67 2.00 -0.60
N LEU A 144 -3.30 1.82 -1.75
CA LEU A 144 -4.74 1.70 -1.91
C LEU A 144 -5.06 0.34 -2.53
N PHE A 145 -5.81 -0.48 -1.82
CA PHE A 145 -6.45 -1.65 -2.40
C PHE A 145 -7.82 -1.24 -2.93
N VAL A 146 -8.18 -1.61 -4.16
CA VAL A 146 -9.55 -1.47 -4.68
C VAL A 146 -10.10 -2.82 -5.15
N ASP A 147 -11.37 -3.08 -4.89
CA ASP A 147 -12.00 -4.37 -5.26
C ASP A 147 -12.24 -4.55 -6.76
N ARG A 148 -12.12 -3.46 -7.53
CA ARG A 148 -12.31 -3.41 -8.99
C ARG A 148 -11.56 -2.23 -9.59
N ASP A 149 -11.35 -2.27 -10.91
CA ASP A 149 -10.76 -1.16 -11.66
C ASP A 149 -11.55 0.13 -11.43
N THR A 150 -10.82 1.20 -11.10
CA THR A 150 -11.39 2.45 -10.58
C THR A 150 -10.58 3.64 -11.07
N THR A 151 -11.23 4.77 -11.34
CA THR A 151 -10.59 6.06 -11.60
C THR A 151 -10.78 6.98 -10.40
N LEU A 152 -9.67 7.54 -9.92
CA LEU A 152 -9.65 8.69 -9.00
C LEU A 152 -9.46 9.98 -9.79
N SER A 153 -10.43 10.89 -9.69
CA SER A 153 -10.40 12.19 -10.36
C SER A 153 -10.33 13.32 -9.33
N GLY A 154 -9.31 14.17 -9.39
CA GLY A 154 -9.13 15.29 -8.46
C GLY A 154 -8.01 16.23 -8.90
N ARG A 155 -8.11 17.52 -8.56
CA ARG A 155 -7.10 18.55 -8.93
C ARG A 155 -6.66 18.55 -10.42
N GLY A 156 -7.60 18.24 -11.32
CA GLY A 156 -7.32 18.21 -12.76
C GLY A 156 -6.52 16.99 -13.24
N THR A 157 -6.36 15.96 -12.40
CA THR A 157 -5.77 14.67 -12.78
C THR A 157 -6.79 13.54 -12.67
N ASP A 158 -6.65 12.55 -13.54
CA ASP A 158 -7.36 11.28 -13.50
C ASP A 158 -6.33 10.16 -13.33
N LEU A 159 -6.51 9.34 -12.30
CA LEU A 159 -5.61 8.24 -11.94
C LEU A 159 -6.36 6.92 -12.03
N ALA A 160 -5.89 6.04 -12.90
CA ALA A 160 -6.41 4.67 -13.00
C ALA A 160 -5.80 3.80 -11.90
N LEU A 161 -6.65 3.20 -11.08
CA LEU A 161 -6.35 2.15 -10.11
C LEU A 161 -6.82 0.82 -10.69
N GLN A 162 -5.96 -0.19 -10.68
CA GLN A 162 -6.34 -1.56 -11.06
C GLN A 162 -6.91 -2.29 -9.85
N ALA A 163 -7.81 -3.25 -10.08
CA ALA A 163 -8.29 -4.15 -9.04
C ALA A 163 -7.11 -4.81 -8.28
N GLY A 164 -7.10 -4.66 -6.96
CA GLY A 164 -5.98 -5.04 -6.09
C GLY A 164 -5.24 -3.81 -5.53
N TRP A 165 -3.98 -4.02 -5.15
CA TRP A 165 -3.11 -3.02 -4.55
C TRP A 165 -2.48 -2.09 -5.59
N ASN A 166 -2.53 -0.79 -5.27
CA ASN A 166 -1.91 0.28 -6.03
C ASN A 166 -1.09 1.14 -5.07
N VAL A 167 0.12 1.53 -5.48
CA VAL A 167 0.92 2.53 -4.79
C VAL A 167 0.52 3.90 -5.34
N PHE A 168 -0.24 4.65 -4.56
CA PHE A 168 -0.55 6.05 -4.85
C PHE A 168 0.64 6.90 -4.41
N THR A 169 1.21 7.66 -5.34
CA THR A 169 2.35 8.54 -5.08
C THR A 169 1.99 9.99 -5.36
N VAL A 170 2.51 10.89 -4.54
CA VAL A 170 2.64 12.31 -4.88
C VAL A 170 4.11 12.68 -4.85
N GLN A 171 4.62 13.25 -5.95
CA GLN A 171 5.94 13.85 -6.00
C GLN A 171 5.83 15.36 -6.07
N VAL A 172 6.78 16.04 -5.42
CA VAL A 172 6.90 17.50 -5.43
C VAL A 172 8.09 17.86 -6.32
N ASN A 173 7.88 18.63 -7.37
CA ASN A 173 8.96 19.11 -8.22
C ASN A 173 9.70 20.29 -7.58
N GLU A 174 10.84 20.69 -8.16
CA GLU A 174 11.68 21.79 -7.64
C GLU A 174 10.94 23.15 -7.56
N GLN A 175 9.90 23.34 -8.37
CA GLN A 175 9.08 24.56 -8.37
C GLN A 175 7.85 24.45 -7.44
N GLY A 176 7.72 23.38 -6.66
CA GLY A 176 6.61 23.14 -5.74
C GLY A 176 5.32 22.59 -6.38
N GLY A 177 5.37 22.24 -7.67
CA GLY A 177 4.28 21.57 -8.37
C GLY A 177 4.13 20.11 -7.95
N LEU A 178 2.90 19.62 -7.92
CA LEU A 178 2.57 18.24 -7.54
C LEU A 178 2.34 17.38 -8.78
N SER A 179 2.88 16.17 -8.78
CA SER A 179 2.55 15.13 -9.76
C SER A 179 2.05 13.89 -9.03
N PHE A 180 1.02 13.26 -9.58
CA PHE A 180 0.34 12.11 -8.98
C PHE A 180 0.51 10.89 -9.87
N SER A 181 0.61 9.70 -9.27
CA SER A 181 0.64 8.44 -10.01
C SER A 181 0.02 7.32 -9.19
N ALA A 182 -0.48 6.30 -9.89
CA ALA A 182 -0.90 5.03 -9.33
C ALA A 182 -0.07 3.93 -10.00
N LEU A 183 0.73 3.22 -9.21
CA LEU A 183 1.73 2.27 -9.69
C LEU A 183 1.47 0.88 -9.10
N SER A 184 1.96 -0.17 -9.77
CA SER A 184 2.02 -1.53 -9.19
C SER A 184 3.22 -1.72 -8.26
N GLY A 185 4.05 -0.70 -8.08
CA GLY A 185 5.16 -0.75 -7.13
C GLY A 185 6.08 0.45 -7.24
N ILE A 186 6.93 0.59 -6.23
CA ILE A 186 8.02 1.56 -6.13
C ILE A 186 9.26 0.87 -5.57
N ASN A 187 10.44 1.35 -5.92
CA ASN A 187 11.73 0.86 -5.43
C ASN A 187 12.60 1.97 -4.81
N ASN A 188 12.04 3.17 -4.66
CA ASN A 188 12.71 4.37 -4.20
C ASN A 188 12.05 4.94 -2.94
N ALA A 189 11.43 4.07 -2.11
CA ALA A 189 10.91 4.50 -0.82
C ALA A 189 12.06 4.85 0.13
N VAL A 190 11.88 5.90 0.93
CA VAL A 190 12.80 6.29 2.00
C VAL A 190 12.00 6.31 3.30
N LEU A 191 12.43 5.47 4.24
CA LEU A 191 11.83 5.36 5.57
C LEU A 191 12.79 6.00 6.58
N ASP A 192 12.62 7.30 6.82
CA ASP A 192 13.38 8.03 7.84
C ASP A 192 12.72 7.80 9.21
N MET A 193 13.38 6.99 10.04
CA MET A 193 12.80 6.40 11.24
C MET A 193 13.63 6.69 12.48
N PHE A 194 12.96 7.01 13.58
CA PHE A 194 13.54 7.12 14.91
C PHE A 194 12.77 6.26 15.90
N ARG A 195 13.48 5.74 16.90
CA ARG A 195 12.87 5.00 17.99
C ARG A 195 12.24 6.01 18.96
N PRO A 196 10.96 5.83 19.35
CA PRO A 196 10.31 6.70 20.33
C PRO A 196 10.93 6.61 21.73
#